data_AF-A0A2V5XBV8-F1
#
_entry.id   AF-A0A2V5XBV8-F1
#
_cell.length_a   1.000
_cell.length_b   1.000
_cell.length_c   1.000
_cell.angle_alpha   90.00
_cell.angle_beta   90.00
_cell.angle_gamma   90.00
#
_symmetry.space_group_name_H-M   'P 1'
#
loop_
_entity.id
_entity.type
_entity.pdbx_description
1 polymer ?
#
loop_
_entity_poly.entity_id
_entity_poly.type
_entity_poly.pdbx_seq_one_letter_code
_entity_poly.pdbx_strand_id
1 'polypeptide(L)'
;MTRSSPAFKPLLAALLVTLMQIAMAVGLLAPDGPLSYRYSSLIQHDSYWFMNIVDRGYQTIVPPINHKVMEVSNVAFFPAYPAIAAVLRYGLHLDTDSALLITAQMAAWGFWSYFFL
;
A
#
# COMPACT_ATOMS: atom_id res chain seq x y z
N MET A 1 -18.81 -33.80 6.02
CA MET A 1 -19.12 -32.41 6.42
C MET A 1 -17.82 -31.61 6.45
N THR A 2 -17.50 -30.88 5.40
CA THR A 2 -16.35 -29.96 5.37
C THR A 2 -16.69 -28.75 6.23
N ARG A 3 -16.20 -28.71 7.48
CA ARG A 3 -16.22 -27.50 8.29
C ARG A 3 -15.38 -26.45 7.57
N SER A 4 -16.03 -25.51 6.88
CA SER A 4 -15.38 -24.29 6.42
C SER A 4 -14.73 -23.64 7.64
N SER A 5 -13.43 -23.37 7.57
CA SER A 5 -12.72 -22.62 8.62
C SER A 5 -13.52 -21.35 8.95
N PRO A 6 -13.73 -21.01 10.23
CA PRO A 6 -14.49 -19.82 10.61
C PRO A 6 -13.93 -18.53 9.99
N ALA A 7 -12.63 -18.53 9.60
CA ALA A 7 -11.96 -17.41 8.95
C ALA A 7 -12.20 -17.33 7.42
N PHE A 8 -12.69 -18.38 6.76
CA PHE A 8 -12.81 -18.38 5.29
C PHE A 8 -13.82 -17.35 4.77
N LYS A 9 -14.98 -17.25 5.41
CA LYS A 9 -16.02 -16.29 5.01
C LYS A 9 -15.56 -14.83 5.21
N PRO A 10 -14.98 -14.45 6.37
CA PRO A 10 -14.38 -13.13 6.56
C PRO A 10 -13.31 -12.78 5.51
N LEU A 11 -12.37 -13.70 5.25
CA LEU A 11 -11.30 -13.50 4.26
C LEU A 11 -11.86 -13.24 2.85
N LEU A 12 -12.86 -14.03 2.44
CA LEU A 12 -13.50 -13.87 1.13
C LEU A 12 -14.30 -12.57 1.03
N ALA A 13 -15.10 -12.24 2.05
CA ALA A 13 -15.86 -10.99 2.09
C ALA A 13 -14.92 -9.78 2.02
N ALA A 14 -13.83 -9.81 2.79
CA ALA A 14 -12.80 -8.79 2.78
C ALA A 14 -12.15 -8.64 1.40
N LEU A 15 -11.84 -9.74 0.73
CA LEU A 15 -11.27 -9.72 -0.62
C LEU A 15 -12.22 -9.04 -1.61
N LEU A 16 -13.52 -9.38 -1.56
CA LEU A 16 -14.53 -8.76 -2.42
C LEU A 16 -14.64 -7.24 -2.19
N VAL A 17 -14.61 -6.81 -0.93
CA VAL A 17 -14.62 -5.38 -0.59
C VAL A 17 -13.37 -4.68 -1.12
N THR A 18 -12.18 -5.25 -0.93
CA THR A 18 -10.93 -4.67 -1.45
C THR A 18 -10.95 -4.58 -2.98
N LEU A 19 -11.41 -5.62 -3.68
CA LEU A 19 -11.56 -5.59 -5.14
C LEU A 19 -12.57 -4.53 -5.60
N MET A 20 -13.69 -4.37 -4.88
CA MET A 20 -14.66 -3.31 -5.15
C MET A 20 -14.06 -1.91 -4.95
N GLN A 21 -13.26 -1.71 -3.90
CA GLN A 21 -12.55 -0.45 -3.65
C GLN A 21 -11.55 -0.14 -4.76
N ILE A 22 -10.79 -1.12 -5.24
CA ILE A 22 -9.88 -0.96 -6.38
C ILE A 22 -10.66 -0.63 -7.65
N ALA A 23 -11.74 -1.37 -7.94
CA ALA A 23 -12.58 -1.12 -9.11
C ALA A 23 -13.19 0.29 -9.09
N MET A 24 -13.65 0.75 -7.93
CA MET A 24 -14.15 2.12 -7.74
C MET A 24 -13.03 3.15 -7.95
N ALA A 25 -11.87 2.98 -7.31
CA ALA A 25 -10.75 3.92 -7.41
C ALA A 25 -10.23 4.01 -8.84
N VAL A 26 -9.97 2.88 -9.49
CA VAL A 26 -9.47 2.82 -10.86
C VAL A 26 -10.53 3.20 -11.88
N GLY A 27 -11.79 2.80 -11.67
CA GLY A 27 -12.86 2.96 -12.66
C GLY A 27 -13.54 4.33 -12.62
N LEU A 28 -13.72 4.91 -11.44
CA LEU A 28 -14.53 6.11 -11.23
C LEU A 28 -13.73 7.34 -10.78
N LEU A 29 -12.60 7.15 -10.09
CA LEU A 29 -11.84 8.26 -9.48
C LEU A 29 -10.53 8.60 -10.20
N ALA A 30 -9.86 7.58 -10.75
CA ALA A 30 -8.62 7.77 -11.49
C ALA A 30 -8.88 8.52 -12.81
N PRO A 31 -7.92 9.35 -13.27
CA PRO A 31 -7.99 10.04 -14.56
C PRO A 31 -8.28 9.09 -15.73
N ASP A 32 -8.79 9.62 -16.84
CA ASP A 32 -9.02 8.84 -18.04
C ASP A 32 -7.69 8.34 -18.65
N GLY A 33 -7.69 7.10 -19.16
CA GLY A 33 -6.53 6.49 -19.80
C GLY A 33 -6.53 4.96 -19.73
N PRO A 34 -5.45 4.31 -20.18
CA PRO A 34 -5.27 2.86 -20.06
C PRO A 34 -5.33 2.41 -18.59
N LEU A 35 -5.89 1.22 -18.31
CA LEU A 35 -6.06 0.73 -16.92
C LEU A 35 -4.76 0.72 -16.11
N SER A 36 -3.62 0.41 -16.73
CA SER A 36 -2.31 0.46 -16.09
C SER A 36 -1.95 1.87 -15.62
N TYR A 37 -2.19 2.88 -16.46
CA TYR A 37 -1.99 4.29 -16.10
C TYR A 37 -2.93 4.74 -14.98
N ARG A 38 -4.21 4.33 -15.06
CA ARG A 38 -5.20 4.63 -14.01
C ARG A 38 -4.80 4.02 -12.67
N TYR A 39 -4.31 2.78 -12.67
CA TYR A 39 -3.79 2.12 -11.48
C TYR A 39 -2.53 2.82 -10.93
N SER A 40 -1.57 3.15 -11.78
CA SER A 40 -0.36 3.87 -11.33
C SER A 40 -0.67 5.27 -10.78
N SER A 41 -1.74 5.92 -11.27
CA SER A 41 -2.18 7.23 -10.76
C SER A 41 -2.72 7.21 -9.32
N LEU A 42 -2.90 6.02 -8.74
CA LEU A 42 -3.23 5.87 -7.33
C LEU A 42 -2.04 6.16 -6.40
N ILE A 43 -0.82 6.27 -6.94
CA ILE A 43 0.33 6.84 -6.24
C ILE A 43 0.05 8.33 -5.99
N GLN A 44 0.17 8.75 -4.73
CA GLN A 44 -0.13 10.11 -4.29
C GLN A 44 1.06 10.71 -3.55
N HIS A 45 0.92 11.95 -3.07
CA HIS A 45 1.99 12.71 -2.42
C HIS A 45 2.76 11.90 -1.35
N ASP A 46 2.03 11.22 -0.45
CA ASP A 46 2.66 10.43 0.63
C ASP A 46 3.38 9.18 0.12
N SER A 47 2.99 8.65 -1.05
CA SER A 47 3.67 7.50 -1.66
C SER A 47 5.14 7.81 -1.95
N TYR A 48 5.48 9.04 -2.37
CA TYR A 48 6.87 9.42 -2.66
C TYR A 48 7.78 9.36 -1.44
N TRP A 49 7.23 9.61 -0.24
CA TRP A 49 7.96 9.42 1.01
C TRP A 49 8.30 7.96 1.24
N PHE A 50 7.31 7.08 1.05
CA PHE A 50 7.52 5.63 1.21
C PHE A 50 8.42 5.06 0.11
N MET A 51 8.34 5.56 -1.13
CA MET A 51 9.27 5.20 -2.20
C MET A 51 10.70 5.53 -1.79
N ASN A 52 10.94 6.72 -1.23
CA ASN A 52 12.24 7.11 -0.75
C ASN A 52 12.76 6.18 0.36
N ILE A 53 11.90 5.78 1.31
CA ILE A 53 12.25 4.80 2.35
C ILE A 53 12.56 3.42 1.75
N VAL A 54 11.77 2.93 0.81
CA VAL A 54 11.99 1.62 0.15
C VAL A 54 13.29 1.59 -0.65
N ASP A 55 13.57 2.69 -1.35
CA ASP A 55 14.73 2.83 -2.24
C ASP A 55 16.03 3.12 -1.50
N ARG A 56 15.98 3.90 -0.41
CA ARG A 56 17.19 4.45 0.24
C ARG A 56 17.29 4.14 1.73
N GLY A 57 16.28 3.48 2.29
CA GLY A 57 16.15 3.28 3.72
C GLY A 57 15.74 4.54 4.47
N TYR A 58 15.69 4.44 5.79
CA TYR A 58 15.42 5.58 6.66
C TYR A 58 16.65 6.50 6.75
N GLN A 59 16.46 7.77 6.41
CA GLN A 59 17.50 8.79 6.35
C GLN A 59 17.01 10.12 6.91
N THR A 60 17.90 10.82 7.61
CA THR A 60 17.70 12.22 8.01
C THR A 60 19.05 12.92 7.93
N ILE A 61 19.12 14.04 7.21
CA ILE A 61 20.34 14.86 7.09
C ILE A 61 20.26 16.15 7.93
N VAL A 62 19.12 16.39 8.57
CA VAL A 62 18.85 17.53 9.45
C VAL A 62 18.52 17.01 10.84
N PRO A 63 18.98 17.66 11.93
CA PRO A 63 18.51 17.39 13.29
C PRO A 63 16.97 17.43 13.37
N PRO A 64 16.34 16.80 14.38
CA PRO A 64 14.89 16.76 14.48
C PRO A 64 14.26 18.16 14.38
N ILE A 65 13.51 18.38 13.31
CA ILE A 65 12.74 19.60 13.07
C ILE A 65 11.26 19.35 13.42
N ASN A 66 10.58 20.38 13.89
CA ASN A 66 9.19 20.31 14.36
C ASN A 66 8.13 20.22 13.23
N HIS A 67 8.55 19.93 12.00
CA HIS A 67 7.70 19.81 10.83
C HIS A 67 8.28 18.80 9.83
N LYS A 68 7.45 18.23 8.96
CA LYS A 68 7.84 17.18 8.01
C LYS A 68 8.36 17.81 6.71
N VAL A 69 9.55 17.42 6.26
CA VAL A 69 10.15 17.90 4.99
C VAL A 69 10.78 16.71 4.25
N MET A 70 10.23 16.35 3.07
CA MET A 70 10.55 15.09 2.36
C MET A 70 11.99 15.04 1.89
N GLU A 71 12.48 16.19 1.46
CA GLU A 71 13.77 16.35 0.81
C GLU A 71 14.93 16.13 1.78
N VAL A 72 14.68 16.22 3.09
CA VAL A 72 15.73 16.23 4.12
C VAL A 72 15.57 15.17 5.21
N SER A 73 14.39 14.58 5.37
CA SER A 73 14.12 13.57 6.39
C SER A 73 12.94 12.70 5.99
N ASN A 74 13.04 11.37 6.12
CA ASN A 74 11.93 10.44 5.84
C ASN A 74 11.51 9.59 7.07
N VAL A 75 12.02 9.94 8.27
CA VAL A 75 11.86 9.13 9.51
C VAL A 75 10.52 9.32 10.22
N ALA A 76 9.59 10.07 9.64
CA ALA A 76 8.31 10.43 10.26
C ALA A 76 7.20 9.36 10.11
N PHE A 77 7.48 8.23 9.44
CA PHE A 77 6.47 7.23 9.08
C PHE A 77 6.71 5.88 9.76
N PHE A 78 5.60 5.20 10.10
CA PHE A 78 5.63 3.87 10.68
C PHE A 78 6.24 2.82 9.72
N PRO A 79 7.13 1.92 10.21
CA PRO A 79 7.99 1.13 9.33
C PRO A 79 7.30 -0.05 8.64
N ALA A 80 6.16 -0.55 9.13
CA ALA A 80 5.58 -1.76 8.57
C ALA A 80 5.20 -1.63 7.08
N TYR A 81 4.62 -0.50 6.68
CA TYR A 81 4.20 -0.28 5.30
C TYR A 81 5.40 -0.28 4.31
N PRO A 82 6.44 0.56 4.47
CA PRO A 82 7.59 0.51 3.57
C PRO A 82 8.41 -0.79 3.72
N ALA A 83 8.43 -1.43 4.88
CA ALA A 83 9.12 -2.72 5.04
C ALA A 83 8.46 -3.84 4.23
N ILE A 84 7.13 -3.95 4.27
CA ILE A 84 6.39 -4.94 3.46
C ILE A 84 6.56 -4.63 1.97
N ALA A 85 6.47 -3.36 1.58
CA ALA A 85 6.71 -2.95 0.19
C ALA A 85 8.14 -3.28 -0.27
N ALA A 86 9.15 -3.11 0.58
CA ALA A 86 10.52 -3.51 0.27
C ALA A 86 10.63 -5.02 0.07
N VAL A 87 9.96 -5.84 0.88
CA VAL A 87 9.91 -7.31 0.66
C VAL A 87 9.29 -7.65 -0.69
N LEU A 88 8.19 -6.99 -1.08
CA LEU A 88 7.58 -7.21 -2.39
C LEU A 88 8.50 -6.77 -3.53
N ARG A 89 9.11 -5.58 -3.42
CA ARG A 89 10.06 -5.08 -4.42
C ARG A 89 11.26 -6.01 -4.58
N TYR A 90 11.99 -6.29 -3.51
CA TYR A 90 13.25 -7.03 -3.59
C TYR A 90 13.05 -8.54 -3.70
N GLY A 91 11.95 -9.08 -3.14
CA GLY A 91 11.64 -10.50 -3.20
C GLY A 91 10.96 -10.93 -4.51
N LEU A 92 10.07 -10.09 -5.05
CA LEU A 92 9.30 -10.40 -6.27
C LEU A 92 9.71 -9.56 -7.49
N HIS A 93 10.76 -8.74 -7.37
CA HIS A 93 11.28 -7.88 -8.44
C HIS A 93 10.25 -6.92 -9.03
N LEU A 94 9.34 -6.41 -8.18
CA LEU A 94 8.36 -5.41 -8.57
C LEU A 94 8.98 -4.01 -8.57
N ASP A 95 8.45 -3.10 -9.40
CA ASP A 95 8.71 -1.68 -9.24
C ASP A 95 8.18 -1.18 -7.87
N THR A 96 8.83 -0.13 -7.34
CA THR A 96 8.50 0.40 -6.01
C THR A 96 7.04 0.85 -5.92
N ASP A 97 6.52 1.46 -6.99
CA ASP A 97 5.16 1.97 -7.08
C ASP A 97 4.14 0.84 -6.93
N SER A 98 4.28 -0.22 -7.74
CA SER A 98 3.43 -1.41 -7.67
C SER A 98 3.55 -2.10 -6.32
N ALA A 99 4.77 -2.20 -5.77
CA ALA A 99 4.98 -2.78 -4.44
C ALA A 99 4.23 -2.01 -3.35
N LEU A 100 4.22 -0.67 -3.40
CA LEU A 100 3.46 0.16 -2.46
C LEU A 100 1.95 -0.02 -2.65
N LEU A 101 1.44 0.00 -3.88
CA LEU A 101 0.01 -0.19 -4.14
C LEU A 101 -0.48 -1.56 -3.67
N ILE A 102 0.27 -2.62 -3.96
CA ILE A 102 -0.06 -3.98 -3.48
C ILE A 102 -0.02 -4.02 -1.96
N THR A 103 0.98 -3.40 -1.32
CA THR A 103 1.04 -3.32 0.16
C THR A 103 -0.20 -2.62 0.74
N ALA A 104 -0.66 -1.53 0.12
CA ALA A 104 -1.88 -0.84 0.55
C ALA A 104 -3.13 -1.73 0.41
N GLN A 105 -3.20 -2.51 -0.67
CA GLN A 105 -4.31 -3.43 -0.92
C GLN A 105 -4.29 -4.63 0.02
N MET A 106 -3.11 -5.16 0.35
CA MET A 106 -2.93 -6.18 1.38
C MET A 106 -3.35 -5.66 2.75
N ALA A 107 -3.01 -4.42 3.10
CA ALA A 107 -3.43 -3.79 4.34
C ALA A 107 -4.95 -3.58 4.40
N ALA A 108 -5.57 -3.12 3.30
CA ALA A 108 -7.02 -3.01 3.19
C ALA A 108 -7.70 -4.37 3.35
N TRP A 109 -7.20 -5.40 2.67
CA TRP A 109 -7.73 -6.75 2.77
C TRP A 109 -7.58 -7.31 4.19
N GLY A 110 -6.43 -7.10 4.84
CA GLY A 110 -6.20 -7.50 6.23
C GLY A 110 -7.12 -6.78 7.20
N PHE A 111 -7.32 -5.47 7.04
CA PHE A 111 -8.26 -4.68 7.83
C PHE A 111 -9.68 -5.24 7.73
N TRP A 112 -10.21 -5.43 6.52
CA TRP A 112 -11.55 -5.96 6.33
C TRP A 112 -11.69 -7.40 6.82
N SER A 113 -10.63 -8.20 6.67
CA SER A 113 -10.61 -9.57 7.17
C SER A 113 -10.80 -9.58 8.68
N TYR A 114 -10.06 -8.75 9.39
CA TYR A 114 -10.19 -8.59 10.84
C TYR A 114 -11.54 -8.01 11.25
N PHE A 115 -12.04 -7.01 10.51
CA PHE A 115 -13.33 -6.38 10.79
C PHE A 115 -14.51 -7.35 10.67
N PHE A 116 -14.41 -8.38 9.82
CA PHE A 116 -15.45 -9.39 9.62
C PHE A 116 -15.30 -10.66 10.49
N LEU A 117 -14.24 -10.78 11.30
CA LEU A 117 -14.06 -11.87 12.27
C LEU A 117 -15.05 -11.74 13.44
#